data_AF-A0AAV2FXT4-F1
#
_entry.id   AF-A0AAV2FXT4-F1
#
_cell.length_a   1.000
_cell.length_b   1.000
_cell.length_c   1.000
_cell.angle_alpha   90.00
_cell.angle_beta   90.00
_cell.angle_gamma   90.00
#
_symmetry.space_group_name_H-M   'P 1'
#
loop_
_entity.id
_entity.type
_entity.pdbx_description
1 polymer ?
#
loop_
_entity_poly.entity_id
_entity_poly.type
_entity_poly.pdbx_seq_one_letter_code
_entity_poly.pdbx_strand_id
1 'polypeptide(L)'
;MWNWVEDEARLKGMSVRFFKELFKATKAPGPDGFSSKFYRRYWDTVGETLCREVKDFFYSAIMPGGWNDTHIVMVPKVDHPETIGQFRPISCCNFRKIISKILATRLKKWTPYLVSELQTTFTGCRLIQDNIIIVHEVLHHFKNHKLGNIRDMMLKLDMKKAYDMVE
;
A
#
# COMPACT_ATOMS: atom_id res chain seq x y z
N MET A 1 1.82 -26.01 -12.58
CA MET A 1 0.95 -25.22 -11.67
C MET A 1 1.87 -24.65 -10.60
N TRP A 2 2.11 -23.34 -10.60
CA TRP A 2 2.97 -22.72 -9.58
C TRP A 2 2.30 -22.93 -8.22
N ASN A 3 2.90 -23.72 -7.32
CA ASN A 3 2.36 -23.87 -5.97
C ASN A 3 2.52 -22.54 -5.23
N TRP A 4 1.46 -21.73 -5.19
CA TRP A 4 1.43 -20.45 -4.46
C TRP A 4 1.62 -20.62 -2.93
N VAL A 5 1.56 -21.87 -2.46
CA VAL A 5 1.55 -22.33 -1.08
C VAL A 5 2.61 -23.42 -0.85
N GLU A 6 3.87 -23.21 -1.25
CA GLU A 6 4.93 -24.18 -0.93
C GLU A 6 5.38 -24.14 0.55
N ASP A 7 4.95 -23.15 1.31
CA ASP A 7 5.37 -22.99 2.71
C ASP A 7 4.22 -22.51 3.59
N GLU A 8 3.40 -23.46 4.05
CA GLU A 8 2.27 -23.23 4.95
C GLU A 8 2.71 -22.58 6.27
N ALA A 9 3.85 -23.02 6.81
CA ALA A 9 4.40 -22.49 8.05
C ALA A 9 4.76 -21.00 7.89
N ARG A 10 5.33 -20.63 6.74
CA ARG A 10 5.62 -19.23 6.41
C ARG A 10 4.38 -18.41 6.12
N LEU A 11 3.36 -18.96 5.46
CA LEU A 11 2.08 -18.26 5.29
C LEU A 11 1.43 -17.98 6.65
N LYS A 12 1.38 -18.98 7.53
CA LYS A 12 0.88 -18.82 8.90
C LYS A 12 1.72 -17.78 9.67
N GLY A 13 3.05 -17.86 9.59
CA GLY A 13 3.96 -16.90 10.22
C GLY A 13 3.81 -15.48 9.68
N MET A 14 3.63 -15.32 8.36
CA MET A 14 3.35 -14.04 7.73
C MET A 14 2.00 -13.48 8.15
N SER A 15 0.95 -14.30 8.18
CA SER A 15 -0.38 -13.91 8.67
C SER A 15 -0.29 -13.44 10.12
N VAL A 16 0.30 -14.22 11.02
CA VAL A 16 0.46 -13.85 12.44
C VAL A 16 1.28 -12.58 12.64
N ARG A 17 2.44 -12.47 11.96
CA ARG A 17 3.26 -11.26 12.00
C ARG A 17 2.49 -10.05 11.48
N PHE A 18 1.79 -10.24 10.37
CA PHE A 18 0.98 -9.21 9.78
C PHE A 18 -0.15 -8.77 10.72
N PHE A 19 -0.82 -9.68 11.41
CA PHE A 19 -1.83 -9.32 12.39
C PHE A 19 -1.27 -8.46 13.52
N LYS A 20 -0.06 -8.77 13.99
CA LYS A 20 0.65 -7.93 14.96
C LYS A 20 1.02 -6.54 14.40
N GLU A 21 1.36 -6.45 13.11
CA GLU A 21 1.71 -5.18 12.45
C GLU A 21 0.49 -4.34 12.01
N LEU A 22 -0.59 -4.97 11.56
CA LEU A 22 -1.82 -4.33 11.10
C LEU A 22 -2.65 -3.83 12.27
N PHE A 23 -2.77 -4.64 13.32
CA PHE A 23 -3.53 -4.30 14.51
C PHE A 23 -2.72 -3.50 15.53
N LYS A 24 -2.05 -2.44 15.06
CA LYS A 24 -1.55 -1.41 15.97
C LYS A 24 -2.73 -0.73 16.68
N ALA A 25 -2.62 -0.55 17.99
CA ALA A 25 -3.72 -0.17 18.87
C ALA A 25 -4.42 1.17 18.52
N THR A 26 -3.84 1.98 17.64
CA THR A 26 -4.31 3.30 17.23
C THR A 26 -5.06 3.32 15.89
N LYS A 27 -5.26 2.17 15.24
CA LYS A 27 -5.98 2.10 13.95
C LYS A 27 -7.49 2.11 14.15
N ALA A 28 -8.18 2.87 13.30
CA ALA A 28 -9.63 2.90 13.22
C ALA A 28 -10.20 1.53 12.81
N PRO A 29 -11.38 1.13 13.32
CA PRO A 29 -12.06 -0.09 12.92
C PRO A 29 -12.58 0.01 11.48
N GLY A 30 -12.71 -1.13 10.82
CA GLY A 30 -13.46 -1.26 9.57
C GLY A 30 -14.94 -1.61 9.82
N PRO A 31 -15.61 -2.26 8.85
CA PRO A 31 -17.06 -2.47 8.88
C PRO A 31 -17.60 -3.30 10.05
N ASP A 32 -16.79 -4.20 10.60
CA ASP A 32 -17.18 -5.02 11.77
C ASP A 32 -17.19 -4.26 13.10
N GLY A 33 -16.74 -3.00 13.11
CA GLY A 33 -16.68 -2.17 14.32
C GLY A 33 -15.60 -2.57 15.33
N PHE A 34 -14.84 -3.64 15.10
CA PHE A 34 -13.82 -4.11 16.04
C PHE A 34 -12.50 -3.39 15.83
N SER A 35 -11.97 -2.83 16.92
CA SER A 35 -10.66 -2.19 16.89
C SER A 35 -9.53 -3.22 16.83
N SER A 36 -8.34 -2.74 16.47
CA SER A 36 -7.11 -3.52 16.55
C SER A 36 -6.83 -4.15 17.93
N LYS A 37 -7.29 -3.50 19.01
CA LYS A 37 -7.12 -4.02 20.37
C LYS A 37 -7.94 -5.28 20.62
N PHE A 38 -9.14 -5.38 20.03
CA PHE A 38 -10.01 -6.55 20.14
C PHE A 38 -9.32 -7.79 19.55
N TYR A 39 -8.85 -7.73 18.31
CA TYR A 39 -8.18 -8.85 17.66
C TYR A 39 -6.91 -9.30 18.37
N ARG A 40 -6.17 -8.36 18.98
CA ARG A 40 -5.00 -8.70 19.79
C ARG A 40 -5.37 -9.37 21.10
N ARG A 41 -6.45 -8.95 21.74
CA ARG A 41 -6.90 -9.49 23.03
C ARG A 41 -7.49 -10.88 22.89
N TYR A 42 -8.25 -11.13 21.82
CA TYR A 42 -8.95 -12.38 21.57
C TYR A 42 -8.28 -13.23 20.48
N TRP A 43 -6.97 -13.03 20.27
CA TRP A 43 -6.22 -13.70 19.21
C TRP A 43 -6.29 -15.22 19.30
N ASP A 44 -6.24 -15.77 20.51
CA ASP A 44 -6.30 -17.22 20.73
C ASP A 44 -7.66 -17.82 20.33
N THR A 45 -8.70 -16.99 20.27
CA THR A 45 -10.05 -17.39 19.82
C THR A 45 -10.24 -17.18 18.32
N VAL A 46 -9.87 -16.01 17.79
CA VAL A 46 -10.19 -15.63 16.40
C VAL A 46 -9.07 -15.93 15.39
N GLY A 47 -7.83 -16.07 15.87
CA GLY A 47 -6.64 -16.09 15.04
C GLY A 47 -6.53 -17.33 14.16
N GLU A 48 -6.95 -18.50 14.66
CA GLU A 48 -6.92 -19.75 13.89
C GLU A 48 -7.89 -19.69 12.71
N THR A 49 -9.16 -19.34 12.96
CA THR A 49 -10.19 -19.17 11.93
C THR A 49 -9.74 -18.17 10.89
N LEU A 50 -9.20 -17.03 11.31
CA LEU A 50 -8.77 -15.98 10.40
C LEU A 50 -7.59 -16.41 9.53
N CYS A 51 -6.64 -17.16 10.08
CA CYS A 51 -5.54 -17.73 9.29
C CYS A 51 -6.02 -18.77 8.28
N ARG A 52 -7.01 -19.59 8.66
CA ARG A 52 -7.64 -20.59 7.78
C ARG A 52 -8.30 -19.92 6.58
N GLU A 53 -9.15 -18.94 6.81
CA GLU A 53 -9.85 -18.19 5.75
C GLU A 53 -8.87 -17.49 4.79
N VAL A 54 -7.80 -16.87 5.32
CA VAL A 54 -6.74 -16.28 4.48
C VAL A 54 -6.06 -17.35 3.63
N LYS A 55 -5.81 -18.53 4.19
CA LYS A 55 -5.21 -19.66 3.47
C LYS A 55 -6.13 -20.13 2.34
N ASP A 56 -7.41 -20.30 2.64
CA ASP A 56 -8.43 -20.76 1.69
C ASP A 56 -8.58 -19.76 0.55
N PHE A 57 -8.51 -18.45 0.82
CA PHE A 57 -8.43 -17.43 -0.24
C PHE A 57 -7.24 -17.66 -1.18
N PHE A 58 -6.05 -17.96 -0.67
CA PHE A 58 -4.87 -18.15 -1.53
C PHE A 58 -4.88 -19.47 -2.32
N TYR A 59 -5.67 -20.47 -1.90
CA TYR A 59 -5.87 -21.69 -2.69
C TYR A 59 -7.01 -21.58 -3.70
N SER A 60 -8.14 -21.01 -3.29
CA SER A 60 -9.36 -20.96 -4.10
C SER A 60 -9.44 -19.71 -4.98
N ALA A 61 -8.70 -18.65 -4.63
CA ALA A 61 -8.89 -17.29 -5.14
C ALA A 61 -10.30 -16.72 -4.91
N ILE A 62 -11.09 -17.34 -4.01
CA ILE A 62 -12.43 -16.90 -3.65
C ILE A 62 -12.36 -16.15 -2.32
N MET A 63 -12.89 -14.94 -2.31
CA MET A 63 -12.95 -14.10 -1.11
C MET A 63 -14.28 -14.34 -0.38
N PRO A 64 -14.26 -14.63 0.93
CA PRO A 64 -15.49 -14.81 1.69
C PRO A 64 -16.37 -13.55 1.67
N GLY A 65 -17.68 -13.74 1.83
CA GLY A 65 -18.64 -12.64 1.93
C GLY A 65 -18.24 -11.65 3.04
N GLY A 66 -18.35 -10.35 2.77
CA GLY A 66 -18.03 -9.29 3.72
C GLY A 66 -16.54 -8.95 3.88
N TRP A 67 -15.62 -9.75 3.33
CA TRP A 67 -14.17 -9.49 3.47
C TRP A 67 -13.68 -8.29 2.65
N ASN A 68 -14.38 -8.00 1.55
CA ASN A 68 -14.11 -6.85 0.69
C ASN A 68 -14.85 -5.58 1.13
N ASP A 69 -15.68 -5.66 2.18
CA ASP A 69 -16.45 -4.52 2.65
C ASP A 69 -15.52 -3.42 3.16
N THR A 70 -15.91 -2.18 2.90
CA THR A 70 -15.14 -1.01 3.30
C THR A 70 -16.06 0.12 3.75
N HIS A 71 -15.71 0.72 4.88
CA HIS A 71 -16.28 2.00 5.27
C HIS A 71 -15.45 3.11 4.64
N ILE A 72 -16.07 4.05 3.94
CA ILE A 72 -15.40 5.21 3.38
C ILE A 72 -15.59 6.37 4.36
N VAL A 73 -14.48 6.85 4.93
CA VAL A 73 -14.48 7.99 5.85
C VAL A 73 -13.89 9.20 5.13
N MET A 74 -14.56 10.34 5.21
CA MET A 74 -14.12 11.59 4.61
C MET A 74 -13.28 12.37 5.61
N VAL A 75 -11.97 12.51 5.36
CA VAL A 75 -11.06 13.28 6.20
C VAL A 75 -10.79 14.65 5.58
N PRO A 76 -11.00 15.77 6.28
CA PRO A 76 -10.76 17.10 5.75
C PRO A 76 -9.28 17.34 5.40
N LYS A 77 -9.01 18.02 4.28
CA LYS A 77 -7.67 18.47 3.86
C LYS A 77 -7.33 19.87 4.39
N VAL A 78 -8.35 20.65 4.73
CA VAL A 78 -8.31 22.05 5.14
C VAL A 78 -9.25 22.24 6.33
N ASP A 79 -9.05 23.28 7.13
CA ASP A 79 -9.78 23.48 8.38
C ASP A 79 -11.29 23.63 8.20
N HIS A 80 -11.72 24.30 7.12
CA HIS A 80 -13.13 24.57 6.81
C HIS A 80 -13.45 24.07 5.39
N PRO A 81 -13.74 22.77 5.22
CA PRO A 81 -14.04 22.22 3.91
C PRO A 81 -15.48 22.56 3.49
N GLU A 82 -15.63 23.20 2.33
CA GLU A 82 -16.92 23.57 1.73
C GLU A 82 -17.28 22.68 0.53
N THR A 83 -16.28 22.00 -0.06
CA THR A 83 -16.46 21.18 -1.27
C THR A 83 -15.94 19.76 -1.06
N ILE A 84 -16.54 18.78 -1.76
CA ILE A 84 -16.14 17.36 -1.69
C ILE A 84 -14.65 17.17 -2.06
N GLY A 85 -14.11 17.99 -2.97
CA GLY A 85 -12.70 17.94 -3.36
C GLY A 85 -11.71 18.26 -2.23
N GLN A 86 -12.17 18.98 -1.19
CA GLN A 86 -11.39 19.31 0.01
C GLN A 86 -11.37 18.18 1.04
N PHE A 87 -12.00 17.04 0.77
CA PHE A 87 -11.88 15.84 1.58
C PHE A 87 -10.96 14.81 0.94
N ARG A 88 -10.35 13.96 1.77
CA ARG A 88 -9.66 12.73 1.38
C ARG A 88 -10.57 11.56 1.77
N PRO A 89 -11.08 10.76 0.82
CA PRO A 89 -11.73 9.52 1.15
C PRO A 89 -10.67 8.54 1.69
N ILE A 90 -10.95 7.92 2.84
CA ILE A 90 -10.12 6.86 3.42
C ILE A 90 -10.97 5.59 3.50
N SER A 91 -10.50 4.53 2.87
CA SER A 91 -11.11 3.19 2.94
C SER A 91 -10.68 2.45 4.22
N CYS A 92 -11.58 2.40 5.19
CA CYS A 92 -11.49 1.60 6.40
C CYS A 92 -12.05 0.20 6.12
N CYS A 93 -11.18 -0.72 5.69
CA CYS A 93 -11.46 -2.15 5.63
C CYS A 93 -10.62 -2.94 6.65
N ASN A 94 -11.11 -4.11 7.07
CA ASN A 94 -10.42 -5.00 7.99
C ASN A 94 -9.70 -6.12 7.23
N PHE A 95 -10.48 -7.03 6.64
CA PHE A 95 -9.94 -8.30 6.16
C PHE A 95 -9.19 -8.20 4.83
N ARG A 96 -9.71 -7.46 3.85
CA ARG A 96 -9.01 -7.20 2.57
C ARG A 96 -7.57 -6.73 2.74
N LYS A 97 -7.28 -5.90 3.76
CA LYS A 97 -5.93 -5.39 4.02
C LYS A 97 -4.93 -6.51 4.32
N ILE A 98 -5.39 -7.61 4.90
CA ILE A 98 -4.57 -8.80 5.19
C ILE A 98 -4.03 -9.37 3.89
N ILE A 99 -4.95 -9.70 2.98
CA ILE A 99 -4.63 -10.27 1.68
C ILE A 99 -3.73 -9.31 0.89
N SER A 100 -4.13 -8.03 0.76
CA SER A 100 -3.37 -7.04 -0.01
C SER A 100 -1.95 -6.85 0.54
N LYS A 101 -1.75 -6.87 1.87
CA LYS A 101 -0.39 -6.75 2.43
C LYS A 101 0.44 -8.00 2.21
N ILE A 102 -0.14 -9.19 2.33
CA ILE A 102 0.57 -10.44 2.05
C ILE A 102 1.10 -10.40 0.61
N LEU A 103 0.25 -10.03 -0.34
CA LEU A 103 0.63 -9.82 -1.74
C LEU A 103 1.73 -8.76 -1.90
N ALA A 104 1.53 -7.58 -1.33
CA ALA A 104 2.51 -6.49 -1.41
C ALA A 104 3.87 -6.86 -0.80
N THR A 105 3.89 -7.63 0.29
CA THR A 105 5.12 -8.08 0.97
C THR A 105 5.88 -9.09 0.12
N ARG A 106 5.18 -9.95 -0.61
CA ARG A 106 5.79 -10.85 -1.59
C ARG A 106 6.34 -10.08 -2.78
N LEU A 107 5.54 -9.16 -3.33
CA LEU A 107 5.93 -8.32 -4.47
C LEU A 107 7.14 -7.43 -4.13
N LYS A 108 7.24 -6.95 -2.88
CA LYS A 108 8.35 -6.12 -2.40
C LYS A 108 9.73 -6.69 -2.72
N LYS A 109 9.89 -8.02 -2.72
CA LYS A 109 11.16 -8.68 -3.05
C LYS A 109 11.56 -8.50 -4.50
N TRP A 110 10.56 -8.41 -5.38
CA TRP A 110 10.73 -8.28 -6.81
C TRP A 110 10.72 -6.82 -7.27
N THR A 111 10.16 -5.92 -6.48
CA THR A 111 10.09 -4.49 -6.80
C THR A 111 11.41 -3.90 -7.31
N PRO A 112 12.60 -4.16 -6.73
CA PRO A 112 13.87 -3.61 -7.23
C PRO A 112 14.19 -3.98 -8.68
N TYR A 113 13.67 -5.10 -9.18
CA TYR A 113 13.89 -5.58 -10.54
C TYR A 113 12.77 -5.16 -11.51
N LEU A 114 11.63 -4.71 -10.98
CA LEU A 114 10.44 -4.34 -11.77
C LEU A 114 10.34 -2.83 -12.02
N VAL A 115 10.94 -2.01 -11.16
CA VAL A 115 10.85 -0.55 -11.25
C VAL A 115 12.22 0.07 -11.50
N SER A 116 12.22 1.18 -12.26
CA SER A 116 13.43 1.95 -12.53
C SER A 116 14.12 2.37 -11.22
N GLU A 117 15.45 2.49 -11.26
CA GLU A 117 16.25 3.03 -10.16
C GLU A 117 15.87 4.46 -9.80
N LEU A 118 15.38 5.22 -10.78
CA LEU A 118 14.92 6.61 -10.59
C LEU A 118 13.54 6.71 -9.91
N GLN A 119 12.80 5.61 -9.78
CA GLN A 119 11.53 5.60 -9.07
C GLN A 119 11.76 5.45 -7.56
N THR A 120 11.75 6.56 -6.83
CA THR A 120 12.07 6.56 -5.38
C THR A 120 10.85 6.33 -4.47
N THR A 121 9.63 6.58 -4.96
CA THR A 121 8.41 6.45 -4.17
C THR A 121 7.95 5.00 -4.06
N PHE A 122 7.51 4.61 -2.85
CA PHE A 122 6.94 3.29 -2.53
C PHE A 122 7.89 2.08 -2.67
N THR A 123 9.17 2.32 -2.92
CA THR A 123 10.24 1.32 -2.91
C THR A 123 10.95 1.30 -1.56
N GLY A 124 11.28 0.10 -1.07
CA GLY A 124 12.10 -0.03 0.14
C GLY A 124 13.49 0.56 -0.09
N CYS A 125 14.06 1.17 0.96
CA CYS A 125 15.42 1.73 0.96
C CYS A 125 15.67 2.89 -0.01
N ARG A 126 14.62 3.56 -0.51
CA ARG A 126 14.73 4.83 -1.25
C ARG A 126 14.01 5.93 -0.46
N LEU A 127 14.62 7.10 -0.38
CA LEU A 127 14.09 8.25 0.36
C LEU A 127 13.55 9.29 -0.61
N ILE A 128 12.56 10.06 -0.16
CA ILE A 128 12.02 11.17 -0.97
C ILE A 128 13.08 12.24 -1.28
N GLN A 129 14.13 12.31 -0.44
CA GLN A 129 15.26 13.21 -0.61
C GLN A 129 16.12 12.85 -1.84
N ASP A 130 16.14 11.58 -2.24
CA ASP A 130 16.90 11.12 -3.42
C ASP A 130 16.39 11.81 -4.70
N ASN A 131 15.08 12.11 -4.78
CA ASN A 131 14.52 12.88 -5.89
C ASN A 131 15.07 14.30 -5.97
N ILE A 132 15.40 14.92 -4.83
CA ILE A 132 15.94 16.28 -4.81
C ILE A 132 17.30 16.30 -5.47
N ILE A 133 18.13 15.29 -5.20
CA ILE A 133 19.46 15.13 -5.80
C ILE A 133 19.32 14.94 -7.32
N ILE A 134 18.43 14.05 -7.76
CA ILE A 134 18.17 13.81 -9.19
C ILE A 134 17.76 15.11 -9.90
N VAL A 135 16.82 15.86 -9.31
CA VAL A 135 16.38 17.15 -9.88
C VAL A 135 17.51 18.18 -9.88
N HIS A 136 18.35 18.22 -8.85
CA HIS A 136 19.48 19.14 -8.77
C HIS A 136 20.52 18.84 -9.86
N GLU A 137 20.83 17.57 -10.10
CA GLU A 137 21.74 17.13 -11.17
C GLU A 137 21.21 17.52 -12.55
N VAL A 138 19.91 17.30 -12.79
CA VAL A 138 19.23 17.72 -14.01
C VAL A 138 19.34 19.24 -14.20
N LEU A 139 19.06 20.04 -13.17
CA LEU A 139 19.19 21.51 -13.23
C LEU A 139 20.63 21.98 -13.43
N HIS A 140 21.59 21.28 -12.83
CA HIS A 140 23.01 21.58 -13.00
C HIS A 140 23.46 21.31 -14.44
N HIS A 141 23.01 20.21 -15.03
CA HIS A 141 23.22 19.92 -16.45
C HIS A 141 22.69 21.06 -17.34
N PHE A 142 21.44 21.50 -17.13
CA PHE A 142 20.86 22.64 -17.87
C PHE A 142 21.68 23.93 -17.78
N LYS A 143 22.31 24.21 -16.63
CA LYS A 143 23.09 25.43 -16.43
C LYS A 143 24.46 25.40 -17.13
N ASN A 144 25.08 24.23 -17.19
CA ASN A 144 26.44 24.06 -17.71
C ASN A 144 26.48 23.66 -19.18
N HIS A 145 25.35 23.18 -19.73
CA HIS A 145 25.23 22.86 -21.15
C HIS A 145 25.09 24.16 -21.96
N LYS A 146 26.22 24.68 -22.46
CA LYS A 146 26.31 25.93 -23.26
C LYS A 146 26.91 25.76 -24.66
N LEU A 147 27.11 24.54 -25.14
CA LEU A 147 27.83 24.27 -26.40
C LEU A 147 27.00 23.38 -27.33
N GLY A 148 26.21 24.02 -28.21
CA GLY A 148 25.57 23.38 -29.36
C GLY A 148 24.10 23.76 -29.59
N ASN A 149 23.59 23.45 -30.79
CA ASN A 149 22.20 23.69 -31.24
C ASN A 149 21.13 22.84 -30.52
N ILE A 150 21.47 22.14 -29.43
CA ILE A 150 20.55 21.25 -28.72
C ILE A 150 19.87 22.06 -27.61
N ARG A 151 18.53 22.08 -27.63
CA ARG A 151 17.71 22.71 -26.59
C ARG A 151 17.11 21.64 -25.70
N ASP A 152 17.55 21.61 -24.45
CA ASP A 152 17.01 20.69 -23.46
C ASP A 152 15.66 21.19 -22.92
N MET A 153 14.75 20.29 -22.56
CA MET A 153 13.44 20.61 -21.97
C MET A 153 13.16 19.73 -20.75
N MET A 154 12.65 20.33 -19.67
CA MET A 154 12.17 19.60 -18.50
C MET A 154 10.64 19.59 -18.47
N LEU A 155 10.07 18.39 -18.32
CA LEU A 155 8.62 18.20 -18.24
C LEU A 155 8.22 17.75 -16.83
N LYS A 156 7.30 18.49 -16.22
CA LYS A 156 6.66 18.10 -14.95
C LYS A 156 5.27 17.58 -15.23
N LEU A 157 5.06 16.29 -15.01
CA LEU A 157 3.77 15.61 -15.15
C LEU A 157 3.18 15.34 -13.77
N ASP A 158 1.87 15.57 -13.63
CA ASP A 158 1.11 15.23 -12.41
C ASP A 158 -0.21 14.56 -12.80
N MET A 159 -0.59 13.50 -12.07
CA MET A 159 -1.79 12.71 -12.34
C MET A 159 -2.89 13.06 -11.33
N LYS A 160 -4.02 13.55 -11.83
CA LYS A 160 -5.19 13.82 -10.99
C LYS A 160 -5.81 12.50 -10.53
N LYS A 161 -5.83 12.28 -9.21
CA LYS A 161 -6.50 11.12 -8.56
C LYS A 161 -6.06 9.78 -9.16
N ALA A 162 -4.75 9.52 -9.17
CA ALA A 162 -4.15 8.35 -9.79
C ALA A 162 -4.78 7.00 -9.42
N TYR A 163 -5.33 6.84 -8.20
CA TYR A 163 -5.99 5.59 -7.77
C TYR A 163 -7.47 5.47 -8.16
N ASP A 164 -8.14 6.58 -8.47
CA ASP A 164 -9.55 6.60 -8.88
C ASP A 164 -9.70 6.43 -10.41
N MET A 165 -8.62 6.67 -11.16
CA MET A 165 -8.60 6.72 -12.63
C MET A 165 -7.89 5.51 -13.27
N VAL A 166 -7.62 4.45 -12.51
CA VAL A 166 -7.01 3.23 -13.05
C VAL A 166 -8.11 2.41 -13.73
N GLU A 167 -7.94 2.12 -15.03
CA GLU A 167 -8.75 1.16 -15.80
C GLU A 167 -8.19 -0.27 -15.71
#